data_AF-A0A6J7JIQ2-F1
#
_entry.id   AF-A0A6J7JIQ2-F1
#
_cell.length_a   1.000
_cell.length_b   1.000
_cell.length_c   1.000
_cell.angle_alpha   90.00
_cell.angle_beta   90.00
_cell.angle_gamma   90.00
#
_symmetry.space_group_name_H-M   'P 1'
#
loop_
_entity.id
_entity.type
_entity.pdbx_description
1 polymer ?
#
loop_
_entity_poly.entity_id
_entity_poly.type
_entity_poly.pdbx_seq_one_letter_code
_entity_poly.pdbx_strand_id
1 'polypeptide(L)'
;MSTQPSAPTTHTGLSSLPGTSSESDVLAGEQLHQVSSQLRRFHRILDPSGTGPTTCEPTTPALVIVHDEASCPQTASLIECRALTDPDPIASLIGLRAEPSWVIVGIVAGALARSEQPTSDESSCGLVHLLHRSGVSITTIERHEAESIRLGPDPTIRDGRVPDVCRRIFDLATAPAPADMTRFVLDAWLSLVLRSALMRPGLRWPEIEQLSLVHHLVGIPAPASPSTPAGLAGLTRSAAASLDWHRYRAACVALGGCPVSDLTPHAIEWMDTGMFARWSSASLPGTDELLDLLEPVLDPTAFDRLWATISLCHPDRTPEPQPDR
;
A
#
# COMPACT_ATOMS: atom_id res chain seq x y z
N MET A 1 54.34 25.02 3.55
CA MET A 1 53.80 24.18 4.65
C MET A 1 52.37 24.62 4.88
N SER A 2 51.41 23.98 4.19
CA SER A 2 49.99 24.32 4.27
C SER A 2 49.26 23.22 5.04
N THR A 3 48.60 23.62 6.12
CA THR A 3 47.80 22.76 7.00
C THR A 3 46.40 22.56 6.41
N GLN A 4 46.04 21.30 6.19
CA GLN A 4 44.71 20.83 5.81
C GLN A 4 43.83 20.72 7.08
N PRO A 5 42.55 21.13 7.07
CA PRO A 5 41.64 20.84 8.16
C PRO A 5 40.91 19.51 7.93
N SER A 6 40.99 18.61 8.92
CA SER A 6 40.30 17.32 8.97
C SER A 6 38.80 17.48 9.18
N ALA A 7 38.00 16.69 8.46
CA ALA A 7 36.56 16.57 8.63
C ALA A 7 36.19 15.65 9.82
N PRO A 8 35.05 15.88 10.51
CA PRO A 8 34.62 15.04 11.63
C PRO A 8 33.82 13.83 11.14
N THR A 9 34.27 12.63 11.54
CA THR A 9 33.55 11.37 11.35
C THR A 9 32.44 11.25 12.40
N THR A 10 31.18 11.23 11.97
CA THR A 10 30.02 10.95 12.84
C THR A 10 29.69 9.47 12.78
N HIS A 11 29.99 8.74 13.86
CA HIS A 11 29.50 7.37 14.06
C HIS A 11 28.13 7.44 14.77
N THR A 12 27.05 7.18 14.03
CA THR A 12 25.72 6.98 14.60
C THR A 12 25.47 5.48 14.74
N GLY A 13 25.81 4.92 15.91
CA GLY A 13 25.42 3.58 16.32
C GLY A 13 24.22 3.65 17.25
N LEU A 14 23.01 3.43 16.73
CA LEU A 14 21.81 3.19 17.54
C LEU A 14 21.56 1.68 17.59
N SER A 15 22.11 1.05 18.63
CA SER A 15 21.72 -0.29 19.05
C SER A 15 20.41 -0.17 19.83
N SER A 16 19.31 -0.66 19.27
CA SER A 16 17.98 -0.63 19.90
C SER A 16 17.87 -1.79 20.89
N LEU A 17 17.72 -1.49 22.17
CA LEU A 17 17.39 -2.47 23.21
C LEU A 17 15.95 -2.97 23.03
N PRO A 18 15.64 -4.23 23.39
CA PRO A 18 14.27 -4.75 23.35
C PRO A 18 13.38 -3.98 24.34
N GLY A 19 12.38 -3.28 23.81
CA GLY A 19 11.42 -2.51 24.60
C GLY A 19 10.55 -3.42 25.46
N THR A 20 10.43 -3.08 26.74
CA THR A 20 9.47 -3.69 27.66
C THR A 20 8.05 -3.35 27.18
N SER A 21 7.27 -4.36 26.78
CA SER A 21 5.85 -4.20 26.42
C SER A 21 5.08 -3.56 27.56
N SER A 22 4.22 -2.57 27.26
CA SER A 22 3.42 -1.92 28.29
C SER A 22 2.30 -2.86 28.78
N GLU A 23 1.88 -2.74 30.03
CA GLU A 23 0.77 -3.53 30.61
C GLU A 23 -0.54 -3.38 29.79
N SER A 24 -0.76 -2.18 29.22
CA SER A 24 -1.88 -1.92 28.32
C SER A 24 -1.82 -2.73 27.02
N ASP A 25 -0.63 -2.98 26.48
CA ASP A 25 -0.47 -3.77 25.25
C ASP A 25 -0.72 -5.25 25.50
N VAL A 26 -0.34 -5.73 26.69
CA VAL A 26 -0.60 -7.11 27.12
C VAL A 26 -2.09 -7.38 27.22
N LEU A 27 -2.85 -6.51 27.91
CA LEU A 27 -4.30 -6.63 28.03
C LEU A 27 -5.01 -6.56 26.67
N ALA A 28 -4.58 -5.63 25.79
CA ALA A 28 -5.10 -5.54 24.43
C ALA A 28 -4.83 -6.84 23.63
N GLY A 29 -3.63 -7.42 23.78
CA GLY A 29 -3.26 -8.68 23.16
C GLY A 29 -4.13 -9.86 23.63
N GLU A 30 -4.43 -9.95 24.92
CA GLU A 30 -5.30 -10.98 25.48
C GLU A 30 -6.75 -10.87 24.96
N GLN A 31 -7.30 -9.66 24.92
CA GLN A 31 -8.64 -9.41 24.35
C GLN A 31 -8.71 -9.83 22.87
N LEU A 32 -7.70 -9.43 22.07
CA LEU A 32 -7.61 -9.80 20.66
C LEU A 32 -7.54 -11.32 20.46
N HIS A 33 -6.79 -12.03 21.31
CA HIS A 33 -6.74 -13.48 21.27
C HIS A 33 -8.08 -14.14 21.58
N GLN A 34 -8.77 -13.66 22.61
CA GLN A 34 -10.09 -14.17 22.99
C GLN A 34 -11.09 -13.99 21.85
N VAL A 35 -11.16 -12.80 21.27
CA VAL A 35 -12.08 -12.48 20.16
C VAL A 35 -11.73 -13.30 18.91
N SER A 36 -10.44 -13.37 18.53
CA SER A 36 -9.99 -14.19 17.42
C SER A 36 -10.37 -15.67 17.61
N SER A 37 -10.23 -16.21 18.83
CA SER A 37 -10.64 -17.58 19.14
C SER A 37 -12.15 -17.80 18.96
N GLN A 38 -12.97 -16.85 19.43
CA GLN A 38 -14.42 -16.90 19.28
C GLN A 38 -14.86 -16.82 17.81
N LEU A 39 -14.26 -15.92 17.02
CA LEU A 39 -14.57 -15.78 15.59
C LEU A 39 -14.22 -17.01 14.76
N ARG A 40 -13.10 -17.68 15.07
CA ARG A 40 -12.74 -18.95 14.41
C ARG A 40 -13.74 -20.06 14.66
N ARG A 41 -14.39 -20.05 15.82
CA ARG A 41 -15.51 -20.95 16.09
C ARG A 41 -16.73 -20.59 15.25
N PHE A 42 -17.00 -19.29 15.06
CA PHE A 42 -18.08 -18.82 14.19
C PHE A 42 -17.82 -19.12 12.70
N HIS A 43 -16.60 -18.92 12.19
CA HIS A 43 -16.26 -19.20 10.79
C HIS A 43 -16.45 -20.69 10.45
N ARG A 44 -15.99 -21.58 11.34
CA ARG A 44 -16.27 -23.03 11.25
C ARG A 44 -17.76 -23.40 11.34
N ILE A 45 -18.61 -22.56 11.90
CA ILE A 45 -20.07 -22.79 11.95
C ILE A 45 -20.75 -22.27 10.67
N LEU A 46 -20.18 -21.25 10.03
CA LEU A 46 -20.71 -20.66 8.80
C LEU A 46 -20.36 -21.45 7.53
N ASP A 47 -19.38 -22.36 7.60
CA ASP A 47 -19.16 -23.43 6.60
C ASP A 47 -19.49 -24.82 7.21
N PRO A 48 -20.79 -25.16 7.40
CA PRO A 48 -21.20 -26.44 7.98
C PRO A 48 -21.12 -27.61 6.99
N SER A 49 -20.78 -27.36 5.72
CA SER A 49 -20.79 -28.33 4.62
C SER A 49 -19.57 -29.25 4.61
N GLY A 50 -19.27 -29.92 5.72
CA GLY A 50 -18.22 -30.96 5.84
C GLY A 50 -18.40 -32.21 4.95
N THR A 51 -18.90 -32.06 3.72
CA THR A 51 -19.15 -33.06 2.71
C THR A 51 -18.31 -32.79 1.46
N GLY A 52 -17.05 -33.23 1.47
CA GLY A 52 -16.22 -33.42 0.27
C GLY A 52 -15.59 -32.14 -0.33
N PRO A 53 -14.66 -32.30 -1.30
CA PRO A 53 -13.89 -31.21 -1.89
C PRO A 53 -14.75 -30.41 -2.87
N THR A 54 -15.76 -29.72 -2.35
CA THR A 54 -16.46 -28.66 -3.06
C THR A 54 -15.81 -27.35 -2.67
N THR A 55 -15.33 -26.63 -3.69
CA THR A 55 -14.81 -25.26 -3.64
C THR A 55 -15.53 -24.42 -2.59
N CYS A 56 -14.83 -24.09 -1.49
CA CYS A 56 -15.31 -23.23 -0.42
C CYS A 56 -15.70 -21.88 -1.05
N GLU A 57 -17.00 -21.60 -1.18
CA GLU A 57 -17.45 -20.29 -1.68
C GLU A 57 -16.90 -19.22 -0.72
N PRO A 58 -16.28 -18.15 -1.24
CA PRO A 58 -15.67 -17.14 -0.38
C PRO A 58 -16.76 -16.53 0.49
N THR A 59 -16.67 -16.78 1.80
CA THR A 59 -17.57 -16.19 2.80
C THR A 59 -17.61 -14.69 2.58
N THR A 60 -18.83 -14.15 2.41
CA THR A 60 -19.07 -12.71 2.28
C THR A 60 -18.29 -11.97 3.37
N PRO A 61 -17.45 -11.00 3.01
CA PRO A 61 -16.62 -10.33 4.00
C PRO A 61 -17.49 -9.62 5.03
N ALA A 62 -17.01 -9.54 6.26
CA ALA A 62 -17.71 -8.91 7.37
C ALA A 62 -16.78 -7.99 8.17
N LEU A 63 -17.32 -6.84 8.57
CA LEU A 63 -16.73 -5.98 9.58
C LEU A 63 -17.06 -6.55 10.96
N VAL A 64 -16.03 -6.77 11.77
CA VAL A 64 -16.16 -7.15 13.17
C VAL A 64 -15.96 -5.91 14.03
N ILE A 65 -16.85 -5.70 14.98
CA ILE A 65 -16.78 -4.65 15.99
C ILE A 65 -16.90 -5.31 17.36
N VAL A 66 -16.04 -4.92 18.29
CA VAL A 66 -16.16 -5.29 19.70
C VAL A 66 -16.40 -4.03 20.51
N HIS A 67 -17.39 -4.06 21.39
CA HIS A 67 -17.75 -2.94 22.24
C HIS A 67 -17.13 -3.08 23.64
N ASP A 68 -16.82 -1.95 24.27
CA ASP A 68 -16.51 -1.87 25.69
C ASP A 68 -17.75 -2.23 26.53
N GLU A 69 -17.62 -3.24 27.40
CA GLU A 69 -18.70 -3.70 28.27
C GLU A 69 -19.26 -2.57 29.15
N ALA A 70 -18.37 -1.70 29.66
CA ALA A 70 -18.75 -0.62 30.55
C ALA A 70 -19.58 0.46 29.82
N SER A 71 -19.29 0.65 28.53
CA SER A 71 -19.96 1.64 27.69
C SER A 71 -21.29 1.15 27.10
N CYS A 72 -21.55 -0.17 27.07
CA CYS A 72 -22.78 -0.72 26.49
C CYS A 72 -23.39 -1.88 27.31
N PRO A 73 -23.95 -1.59 28.50
CA PRO A 73 -24.54 -2.61 29.37
C PRO A 73 -25.81 -3.28 28.81
N GLN A 74 -26.33 -2.78 27.67
CA GLN A 74 -27.59 -3.24 27.07
C GLN A 74 -27.42 -4.12 25.82
N THR A 75 -26.21 -4.22 25.25
CA THR A 75 -25.97 -5.12 24.11
C THR A 75 -25.82 -6.56 24.58
N ALA A 76 -26.71 -7.44 24.11
CA ALA A 76 -26.69 -8.88 24.41
C ALA A 76 -25.45 -9.61 23.84
N SER A 77 -24.70 -8.98 22.93
CA SER A 77 -23.42 -9.46 22.40
C SER A 77 -22.41 -8.32 22.39
N LEU A 78 -21.23 -8.55 22.97
CA LEU A 78 -20.08 -7.63 22.92
C LEU A 78 -19.43 -7.59 21.55
N ILE A 79 -19.74 -8.58 20.71
CA ILE A 79 -19.20 -8.70 19.35
C ILE A 79 -20.36 -8.53 18.37
N GLU A 80 -20.22 -7.55 17.49
CA GLU A 80 -21.10 -7.31 16.35
C GLU A 80 -20.37 -7.68 15.06
N CYS A 81 -21.05 -8.41 14.17
CA CYS A 81 -20.56 -8.72 12.83
C CYS A 81 -21.51 -8.12 11.80
N ARG A 82 -21.02 -7.19 10.97
CA ARG A 82 -21.78 -6.56 9.88
C ARG A 82 -21.31 -7.12 8.55
N ALA A 83 -22.20 -7.77 7.81
CA ALA A 83 -21.89 -8.19 6.44
C ALA A 83 -21.56 -6.96 5.57
N LEU A 84 -20.50 -7.06 4.79
CA LEU A 84 -20.11 -6.04 3.81
C LEU A 84 -20.72 -6.40 2.45
N THR A 85 -21.20 -5.38 1.74
CA THR A 85 -21.93 -5.56 0.49
C THR A 85 -21.02 -5.56 -0.74
N ASP A 86 -19.81 -5.04 -0.60
CA ASP A 86 -18.83 -4.98 -1.69
C ASP A 86 -17.92 -6.22 -1.68
N PRO A 87 -17.61 -6.82 -2.85
CA PRO A 87 -16.60 -7.88 -2.96
C PRO A 87 -15.22 -7.45 -2.43
N ASP A 88 -14.84 -6.18 -2.59
CA ASP A 88 -13.69 -5.59 -1.93
C ASP A 88 -14.11 -5.02 -0.57
N PRO A 89 -13.80 -5.68 0.56
CA PRO A 89 -14.20 -5.20 1.88
C PRO A 89 -13.67 -3.80 2.18
N ILE A 90 -12.56 -3.41 1.57
CA ILE A 90 -11.94 -2.11 1.79
C ILE A 90 -12.84 -0.97 1.29
N ALA A 91 -13.51 -1.16 0.15
CA ALA A 91 -14.37 -0.14 -0.44
C ALA A 91 -15.52 0.26 0.51
N SER A 92 -16.07 -0.72 1.24
CA SER A 92 -17.15 -0.49 2.21
C SER A 92 -16.71 0.22 3.50
N LEU A 93 -15.39 0.29 3.77
CA LEU A 93 -14.84 0.80 5.03
C LEU A 93 -14.23 2.20 4.91
N ILE A 94 -14.04 2.70 3.69
CA ILE A 94 -13.55 4.05 3.46
C ILE A 94 -14.55 5.06 4.04
N GLY A 95 -14.03 6.02 4.82
CA GLY A 95 -14.86 7.04 5.47
C GLY A 95 -15.42 6.63 6.83
N LEU A 96 -15.37 5.34 7.18
CA LEU A 96 -15.88 4.85 8.45
C LEU A 96 -15.04 5.39 9.63
N ARG A 97 -15.72 5.75 10.72
CA ARG A 97 -15.12 6.22 11.97
C ARG A 97 -15.73 5.43 13.13
N ALA A 98 -14.88 5.02 14.07
CA ALA A 98 -15.32 4.27 15.23
C ALA A 98 -16.10 5.14 16.22
N GLU A 99 -17.20 4.61 16.73
CA GLU A 99 -17.90 5.21 17.87
C GLU A 99 -17.07 5.04 19.15
N PRO A 100 -17.24 5.90 20.17
CA PRO A 100 -16.49 5.80 21.42
C PRO A 100 -16.61 4.45 22.13
N SER A 101 -17.69 3.70 21.93
CA SER A 101 -17.87 2.37 22.54
C SER A 101 -17.03 1.27 21.88
N TRP A 102 -16.50 1.45 20.68
CA TRP A 102 -15.79 0.39 19.96
C TRP A 102 -14.36 0.23 20.49
N VAL A 103 -13.97 -0.96 20.92
CA VAL A 103 -12.60 -1.23 21.41
C VAL A 103 -11.76 -2.01 20.41
N ILE A 104 -12.38 -2.85 19.59
CA ILE A 104 -11.71 -3.59 18.52
C ILE A 104 -12.53 -3.43 17.24
N VAL A 105 -11.85 -3.24 16.12
CA VAL A 105 -12.42 -3.36 14.78
C VAL A 105 -11.60 -4.32 13.95
N GLY A 106 -12.22 -4.95 12.96
CA GLY A 106 -11.50 -5.87 12.11
C GLY A 106 -12.30 -6.39 10.94
N ILE A 107 -11.68 -7.24 10.15
CA ILE A 107 -12.29 -7.84 8.97
C ILE A 107 -12.17 -9.35 9.08
N VAL A 108 -13.27 -10.03 8.76
CA VAL A 108 -13.28 -11.47 8.45
C VAL A 108 -13.64 -11.61 6.98
N ALA A 109 -12.84 -12.34 6.21
CA ALA A 109 -13.07 -12.55 4.78
C ALA A 109 -12.49 -13.87 4.30
N GLY A 110 -13.04 -14.40 3.20
CA GLY A 110 -12.32 -15.38 2.39
C GLY A 110 -11.13 -14.70 1.71
N ALA A 111 -10.02 -15.43 1.56
CA ALA A 111 -8.80 -14.95 0.93
C ALA A 111 -8.12 -16.07 0.14
N LEU A 112 -7.16 -15.69 -0.69
CA LEU A 112 -6.26 -16.61 -1.38
C LEU A 112 -4.86 -16.44 -0.80
N ALA A 113 -4.28 -17.53 -0.32
CA ALA A 113 -2.89 -17.58 0.09
C ALA A 113 -2.05 -18.10 -1.09
N ARG A 114 -1.12 -17.26 -1.54
CA ARG A 114 -0.06 -17.65 -2.48
C ARG A 114 1.23 -17.87 -1.68
N SER A 115 1.96 -18.94 -1.97
CA SER A 115 3.30 -19.09 -1.42
C SER A 115 4.30 -18.27 -2.22
N GLU A 116 5.40 -17.85 -1.60
CA GLU A 116 6.46 -17.10 -2.27
C GLU A 116 7.19 -17.92 -3.35
N GLN A 117 7.02 -19.25 -3.35
CA GLN A 117 7.53 -20.09 -4.41
C GLN A 117 6.65 -19.99 -5.67
N PRO A 118 7.22 -19.64 -6.83
CA PRO A 118 6.47 -19.30 -8.05
C PRO A 118 5.68 -20.47 -8.65
N THR A 119 5.91 -21.71 -8.20
CA THR A 119 5.24 -22.92 -8.69
C THR A 119 4.15 -23.44 -7.76
N SER A 120 3.84 -22.73 -6.67
CA SER A 120 2.81 -23.17 -5.72
C SER A 120 1.43 -22.70 -6.14
N ASP A 121 0.46 -23.62 -6.15
CA ASP A 121 -0.94 -23.31 -6.40
C ASP A 121 -1.49 -22.38 -5.31
N GLU A 122 -2.40 -21.48 -5.69
CA GLU A 122 -3.13 -20.65 -4.76
C GLU A 122 -4.07 -21.51 -3.90
N SER A 123 -4.06 -21.28 -2.59
CA SER A 123 -4.91 -22.00 -1.65
C SER A 123 -5.93 -21.06 -1.02
N SER A 124 -7.20 -21.45 -1.02
CA SER A 124 -8.25 -20.71 -0.33
C SER A 124 -8.03 -20.75 1.19
N CYS A 125 -8.20 -19.62 1.84
CA CYS A 125 -8.04 -19.48 3.28
C CYS A 125 -9.08 -18.50 3.87
N GLY A 126 -9.34 -18.62 5.17
CA GLY A 126 -10.03 -17.61 5.95
C GLY A 126 -9.03 -16.60 6.50
N LEU A 127 -9.36 -15.31 6.41
CA LEU A 127 -8.59 -14.23 6.99
C LEU A 127 -9.39 -13.58 8.12
N VAL A 128 -8.76 -13.42 9.28
CA VAL A 128 -9.27 -12.61 10.38
C VAL A 128 -8.20 -11.60 10.76
N HIS A 129 -8.45 -10.31 10.52
CA HIS A 129 -7.60 -9.22 11.01
C HIS A 129 -8.37 -8.43 12.05
N LEU A 130 -7.81 -8.27 13.25
CA LEU A 130 -8.39 -7.47 14.32
C LEU A 130 -7.37 -6.44 14.79
N LEU A 131 -7.84 -5.23 15.02
CA LEU A 131 -7.09 -4.11 15.55
C LEU A 131 -7.79 -3.60 16.79
N HIS A 132 -7.07 -3.56 17.91
CA HIS A 132 -7.51 -2.89 19.12
C HIS A 132 -7.28 -1.38 19.01
N ARG A 133 -8.10 -0.57 19.69
CA ARG A 133 -8.00 0.90 19.68
C ARG A 133 -6.65 1.44 20.14
N SER A 134 -5.89 0.69 20.95
CA SER A 134 -4.51 1.04 21.33
C SER A 134 -3.51 0.97 20.16
N GLY A 135 -3.88 0.34 19.05
CA GLY A 135 -3.03 0.12 17.89
C GLY A 135 -2.39 -1.27 17.82
N VAL A 136 -2.58 -2.12 18.83
CA VAL A 136 -2.18 -3.53 18.80
C VAL A 136 -3.07 -4.28 17.81
N SER A 137 -2.48 -5.11 16.97
CA SER A 137 -3.22 -5.90 15.97
C SER A 137 -2.85 -7.37 16.00
N ILE A 138 -3.78 -8.22 15.58
CA ILE A 138 -3.57 -9.63 15.31
C ILE A 138 -4.16 -9.99 13.94
N THR A 139 -3.43 -10.78 13.17
CA THR A 139 -3.94 -11.40 11.95
C THR A 139 -3.87 -12.91 12.10
N THR A 140 -4.96 -13.61 11.79
CA THR A 140 -4.98 -15.06 11.70
C THR A 140 -5.41 -15.47 10.30
N ILE A 141 -4.67 -16.39 9.70
CA ILE A 141 -4.96 -16.99 8.40
C ILE A 141 -5.26 -18.46 8.66
N GLU A 142 -6.49 -18.87 8.38
CA GLU A 142 -6.96 -20.25 8.51
C GLU A 142 -6.88 -20.93 7.15
N ARG A 143 -6.08 -21.99 7.05
CA ARG A 143 -5.94 -22.78 5.81
C ARG A 143 -6.69 -24.10 5.97
N HIS A 144 -7.36 -24.53 4.91
CA HIS A 144 -7.97 -25.86 4.89
C HIS A 144 -6.85 -26.92 5.01
N GLU A 145 -7.00 -27.88 5.93
CA GLU A 145 -6.04 -28.98 6.17
C GLU A 145 -4.62 -28.61 6.61
N ALA A 146 -4.35 -27.35 6.96
CA ALA A 146 -3.04 -26.91 7.47
C ALA A 146 -3.16 -26.11 8.77
N GLU A 147 -2.04 -25.95 9.48
CA GLU A 147 -2.00 -25.15 10.70
C GLU A 147 -2.31 -23.67 10.40
N SER A 148 -3.12 -23.05 11.26
CA SER A 148 -3.43 -21.62 11.14
C SER A 148 -2.18 -20.78 11.36
N ILE A 149 -1.90 -19.86 10.45
CA ILE A 149 -0.81 -18.90 10.63
C ILE A 149 -1.33 -17.74 11.45
N ARG A 150 -0.58 -17.36 12.49
CA ARG A 150 -0.92 -16.24 13.35
C ARG A 150 0.22 -15.23 13.38
N LEU A 151 -0.14 -13.97 13.19
CA LEU A 151 0.76 -12.83 13.22
C LEU A 151 0.30 -11.87 14.32
N GLY A 152 1.15 -11.63 15.32
CA GLY A 152 0.80 -10.85 16.52
C GLY A 152 0.16 -11.69 17.64
N PRO A 153 -0.36 -11.04 18.70
CA PRO A 153 -0.59 -9.61 18.86
C PRO A 153 0.71 -8.81 18.90
N ASP A 154 0.72 -7.68 18.22
CA ASP A 154 1.91 -6.84 18.11
C ASP A 154 1.50 -5.37 17.93
N PRO A 155 2.12 -4.41 18.66
CA PRO A 155 1.93 -2.98 18.43
C PRO A 155 2.64 -2.46 17.17
N THR A 156 3.50 -3.25 16.51
CA THR A 156 4.14 -2.77 15.27
C THR A 156 3.11 -2.43 14.21
N ILE A 157 3.33 -1.29 13.53
CA ILE A 157 2.45 -0.85 12.47
C ILE A 157 2.71 -1.70 11.24
N ARG A 158 1.73 -2.55 10.91
CA ARG A 158 1.73 -3.34 9.68
C ARG A 158 1.25 -2.51 8.51
N ASP A 159 1.82 -2.76 7.34
CA ASP A 159 1.35 -2.21 6.08
C ASP A 159 0.31 -3.12 5.41
N GLY A 160 -0.39 -2.57 4.41
CA GLY A 160 -1.42 -3.25 3.65
C GLY A 160 -2.80 -2.61 3.82
N ARG A 161 -3.69 -2.86 2.85
CA ARG A 161 -4.99 -2.18 2.77
C ARG A 161 -5.87 -2.44 4.01
N VAL A 162 -5.90 -3.69 4.50
CA VAL A 162 -6.72 -4.10 5.67
C VAL A 162 -6.23 -3.45 6.98
N PRO A 163 -4.94 -3.57 7.37
CA PRO A 163 -4.42 -2.84 8.53
C PRO A 163 -4.61 -1.33 8.42
N ASP A 164 -4.40 -0.74 7.23
CA ASP A 164 -4.55 0.69 7.00
C ASP A 164 -5.97 1.20 7.30
N VAL A 165 -7.00 0.54 6.75
CA VAL A 165 -8.39 0.96 7.01
C VAL A 165 -8.78 0.79 8.47
N CYS A 166 -8.39 -0.32 9.10
CA CYS A 166 -8.72 -0.57 10.51
C CYS A 166 -8.11 0.53 11.40
N ARG A 167 -6.86 0.94 11.12
CA ARG A 167 -6.20 2.01 11.85
C ARG A 167 -6.88 3.36 11.64
N ARG A 168 -7.26 3.70 10.40
CA ARG A 168 -7.97 4.95 10.10
C ARG A 168 -9.37 4.99 10.73
N ILE A 169 -10.07 3.87 10.88
CA ILE A 169 -11.36 3.81 11.60
C ILE A 169 -11.21 4.32 13.04
N PHE A 170 -10.09 4.05 13.71
CA PHE A 170 -9.76 4.58 15.04
C PHE A 170 -8.95 5.88 15.03
N ASP A 171 -8.82 6.53 13.87
CA ASP A 171 -7.97 7.71 13.67
C ASP A 171 -6.49 7.52 14.04
N LEU A 172 -6.00 6.28 14.05
CA LEU A 172 -4.59 5.96 14.27
C LEU A 172 -3.77 6.26 13.00
N ALA A 173 -2.48 6.58 13.21
CA ALA A 173 -1.51 6.72 12.13
C ALA A 173 -1.22 5.35 11.50
N THR A 174 -1.23 5.26 10.17
CA THR A 174 -0.84 4.07 9.41
C THR A 174 0.68 3.97 9.28
N ALA A 175 1.18 2.94 8.58
CA ALA A 175 2.62 2.80 8.32
C ALA A 175 3.15 4.08 7.63
N PRO A 176 4.46 4.37 7.72
CA PRO A 176 5.02 5.53 7.03
C PRO A 176 4.90 5.39 5.51
N ALA A 177 4.95 6.53 4.82
CA ALA A 177 5.08 6.55 3.37
C ALA A 177 6.44 5.94 2.95
N PRO A 178 6.56 5.37 1.73
CA PRO A 178 7.85 5.05 1.15
C PRO A 178 8.74 6.30 1.11
N ALA A 179 10.04 6.13 1.41
CA ALA A 179 10.95 7.24 1.64
C ALA A 179 11.22 8.11 0.38
N ASP A 180 11.11 7.53 -0.82
CA ASP A 180 11.46 8.20 -2.07
C ASP A 180 10.26 8.32 -3.02
N MET A 181 9.97 9.54 -3.46
CA MET A 181 8.94 9.83 -4.47
C MET A 181 9.44 9.65 -5.90
N THR A 182 10.74 9.52 -6.14
CA THR A 182 11.33 9.42 -7.48
C THR A 182 10.75 8.23 -8.22
N ARG A 183 10.71 7.06 -7.58
CA ARG A 183 10.10 5.86 -8.16
C ARG A 183 8.63 6.08 -8.51
N PHE A 184 7.85 6.64 -7.58
CA PHE A 184 6.44 6.93 -7.82
C PHE A 184 6.23 7.88 -9.01
N VAL A 185 7.00 8.97 -9.08
CA VAL A 185 6.90 9.96 -10.17
C VAL A 185 7.23 9.31 -11.52
N LEU A 186 8.20 8.40 -11.56
CA LEU A 186 8.56 7.66 -12.76
C LEU A 186 7.46 6.68 -13.18
N ASP A 187 6.99 5.84 -12.27
CA ASP A 187 5.94 4.85 -12.54
C ASP A 187 4.65 5.55 -13.00
N ALA A 188 4.32 6.69 -12.38
CA ALA A 188 3.19 7.54 -12.73
C ALA A 188 3.36 8.17 -14.13
N TRP A 189 4.55 8.66 -14.47
CA TRP A 189 4.85 9.18 -15.81
C TRP A 189 4.76 8.08 -16.88
N LEU A 190 5.38 6.92 -16.64
CA LEU A 190 5.36 5.79 -17.56
C LEU A 190 3.94 5.28 -17.80
N SER A 191 3.10 5.25 -16.77
CA SER A 191 1.68 4.89 -16.90
C SER A 191 0.92 5.88 -17.80
N LEU A 192 1.23 7.18 -17.74
CA LEU A 192 0.65 8.18 -18.64
C LEU A 192 1.15 8.04 -20.08
N VAL A 193 2.44 7.72 -20.27
CA VAL A 193 3.02 7.43 -21.58
C VAL A 193 2.36 6.20 -22.19
N LEU A 194 2.21 5.13 -21.43
CA LEU A 194 1.56 3.89 -21.88
C LEU A 194 0.12 4.14 -22.27
N ARG A 195 -0.67 4.81 -21.43
CA ARG A 195 -2.06 5.19 -21.75
C ARG A 195 -2.15 5.99 -23.04
N SER A 196 -1.21 6.93 -23.25
CA SER A 196 -1.17 7.75 -24.47
C SER A 196 -0.75 6.94 -25.70
N ALA A 197 0.23 6.03 -25.57
CA ALA A 197 0.71 5.18 -26.64
C ALA A 197 -0.34 4.14 -27.07
N LEU A 198 -1.14 3.63 -26.13
CA LEU A 198 -2.26 2.73 -26.45
C LEU A 198 -3.34 3.43 -27.30
N MET A 199 -3.56 4.72 -27.08
CA MET A 199 -4.49 5.52 -27.89
C MET A 199 -3.87 5.98 -29.22
N ARG A 200 -2.56 6.22 -29.23
CA ARG A 200 -1.81 6.69 -30.39
C ARG A 200 -0.42 6.07 -30.42
N PRO A 201 -0.28 4.89 -31.06
CA PRO A 201 1.00 4.19 -31.14
C PRO A 201 2.07 5.00 -31.87
N GLY A 202 3.34 4.73 -31.57
CA GLY A 202 4.48 5.37 -32.21
C GLY A 202 4.75 6.78 -31.69
N LEU A 203 4.48 7.05 -30.41
CA LEU A 203 4.82 8.32 -29.78
C LEU A 203 6.33 8.60 -29.90
N ARG A 204 6.67 9.83 -30.26
CA ARG A 204 8.04 10.32 -30.38
C ARG A 204 8.49 11.01 -29.09
N TRP A 205 9.80 11.15 -28.93
CA TRP A 205 10.40 11.73 -27.72
C TRP A 205 9.78 13.07 -27.24
N PRO A 206 9.56 14.09 -28.09
CA PRO A 206 8.98 15.35 -27.62
C PRO A 206 7.56 15.20 -27.04
N GLU A 207 6.81 14.20 -27.53
CA GLU A 207 5.45 13.92 -27.08
C GLU A 207 5.47 13.19 -25.73
N ILE A 208 6.43 12.27 -25.56
CA ILE A 208 6.68 11.58 -24.28
C ILE A 208 7.13 12.57 -23.20
N GLU A 209 8.02 13.50 -23.54
CA GLU A 209 8.52 14.54 -22.63
C GLU A 209 7.39 15.48 -22.16
N GLN A 210 6.47 15.84 -23.04
CA GLN A 210 5.29 16.66 -22.69
C GLN A 210 4.37 15.98 -21.67
N LEU A 211 4.39 14.64 -21.58
CA LEU A 211 3.64 13.87 -20.59
C LEU A 211 4.36 13.79 -19.24
N SER A 212 5.58 14.32 -19.12
CA SER A 212 6.33 14.30 -17.86
C SER A 212 5.59 15.08 -16.78
N LEU A 213 5.30 14.38 -15.68
CA LEU A 213 4.68 14.95 -14.49
C LEU A 213 5.52 16.08 -13.89
N VAL A 214 6.82 16.13 -14.16
CA VAL A 214 7.73 17.16 -13.64
C VAL A 214 7.33 18.56 -14.09
N HIS A 215 6.88 18.72 -15.34
CA HIS A 215 6.42 20.02 -15.85
C HIS A 215 5.15 20.49 -15.12
N HIS A 216 4.26 19.55 -14.78
CA HIS A 216 3.03 19.85 -14.07
C HIS A 216 3.23 20.04 -12.57
N LEU A 217 4.09 19.24 -11.93
CA LEU A 217 4.30 19.24 -10.48
C LEU A 217 5.18 20.39 -10.01
N VAL A 218 6.18 20.79 -10.81
CA VAL A 218 7.11 21.88 -10.45
C VAL A 218 6.66 23.22 -11.06
N GLY A 219 5.63 23.23 -11.89
CA GLY A 219 5.16 24.43 -12.59
C GLY A 219 6.22 25.04 -13.52
N ILE A 220 7.20 24.23 -13.94
CA ILE A 220 8.25 24.67 -14.87
C ILE A 220 7.67 24.59 -16.29
N PRO A 221 7.64 25.69 -17.04
CA PRO A 221 7.20 25.67 -18.44
C PRO A 221 7.99 24.62 -19.22
N ALA A 222 7.30 23.89 -20.11
CA ALA A 222 7.98 22.95 -21.00
C ALA A 222 9.10 23.68 -21.77
N PRO A 223 10.30 23.07 -21.89
CA PRO A 223 11.42 23.71 -22.56
C PRO A 223 11.13 23.93 -24.05
N ALA A 224 11.71 24.98 -24.62
CA ALA A 224 11.55 25.31 -26.05
C ALA A 224 12.19 24.27 -26.99
N SER A 225 13.11 23.45 -26.47
CA SER A 225 13.76 22.34 -27.17
C SER A 225 13.62 21.06 -26.34
N PRO A 226 13.47 19.89 -26.98
CA PRO A 226 13.32 18.64 -26.25
C PRO A 226 14.56 18.34 -25.42
N SER A 227 14.34 18.00 -24.15
CA SER A 227 15.40 17.70 -23.19
C SER A 227 16.18 16.46 -23.60
N THR A 228 17.47 16.44 -23.26
CA THR A 228 18.24 15.19 -23.29
C THR A 228 17.75 14.26 -22.17
N PRO A 229 17.92 12.92 -22.29
CA PRO A 229 17.60 11.99 -21.21
C PRO A 229 18.23 12.38 -19.87
N ALA A 230 19.49 12.83 -19.87
CA ALA A 230 20.17 13.29 -18.67
C ALA A 230 19.56 14.56 -18.06
N GLY A 231 19.14 15.51 -18.91
CA GLY A 231 18.46 16.73 -18.47
C GLY A 231 17.11 16.41 -17.81
N LEU A 232 16.29 15.58 -18.47
CA LEU A 232 15.00 15.18 -17.93
C LEU A 232 15.16 14.37 -16.64
N ALA A 233 16.12 13.45 -16.57
CA ALA A 233 16.40 12.68 -15.36
C ALA A 233 16.81 13.57 -14.18
N GLY A 234 17.63 14.60 -14.44
CA GLY A 234 18.01 15.60 -13.44
C GLY A 234 16.80 16.40 -12.93
N LEU A 235 15.93 16.83 -13.84
CA LEU A 235 14.67 17.49 -13.49
C LEU A 235 13.75 16.59 -12.66
N THR A 236 13.59 15.32 -13.04
CA THR A 236 12.77 14.35 -12.30
C THR A 236 13.28 14.13 -10.88
N ARG A 237 14.59 13.93 -10.68
CA ARG A 237 15.15 13.80 -9.33
C ARG A 237 14.99 15.07 -8.51
N SER A 238 15.20 16.23 -9.12
CA SER A 238 15.00 17.52 -8.44
C SER A 238 13.55 17.73 -8.04
N ALA A 239 12.61 17.36 -8.92
CA ALA A 239 11.18 17.43 -8.66
C ALA A 239 10.79 16.50 -7.52
N ALA A 240 11.21 15.23 -7.59
CA ALA A 240 10.94 14.22 -6.57
C ALA A 240 11.51 14.61 -5.21
N ALA A 241 12.70 15.21 -5.15
CA ALA A 241 13.28 15.71 -3.90
C ALA A 241 12.52 16.89 -3.28
N SER A 242 11.79 17.66 -4.11
CA SER A 242 10.97 18.80 -3.65
C SER A 242 9.53 18.42 -3.33
N LEU A 243 9.08 17.28 -3.84
CA LEU A 243 7.74 16.75 -3.64
C LEU A 243 7.70 15.97 -2.33
N ASP A 244 6.62 16.17 -1.60
CA ASP A 244 6.34 15.43 -0.37
C ASP A 244 4.95 14.81 -0.51
N TRP A 245 4.79 13.61 0.02
CA TRP A 245 3.54 12.85 -0.05
C TRP A 245 2.37 13.62 0.55
N HIS A 246 2.58 14.40 1.62
CA HIS A 246 1.52 15.21 2.20
C HIS A 246 1.09 16.33 1.24
N ARG A 247 2.04 17.03 0.61
CA ARG A 247 1.75 18.03 -0.43
C ARG A 247 1.04 17.43 -1.64
N TYR A 248 1.51 16.28 -2.13
CA TYR A 248 0.91 15.61 -3.27
C TYR A 248 -0.52 15.15 -2.98
N ARG A 249 -0.77 14.59 -1.79
CA ARG A 249 -2.12 14.26 -1.31
C ARG A 249 -3.03 15.48 -1.28
N ALA A 250 -2.56 16.59 -0.71
CA ALA A 250 -3.33 17.83 -0.65
C ALA A 250 -3.69 18.38 -2.03
N ALA A 251 -2.77 18.28 -3.00
CA ALA A 251 -3.05 18.65 -4.40
C ALA A 251 -4.13 17.75 -5.01
N CYS A 252 -4.11 16.44 -4.77
CA CYS A 252 -5.14 15.53 -5.26
C CYS A 252 -6.52 15.83 -4.67
N VAL A 253 -6.59 16.18 -3.38
CA VAL A 253 -7.84 16.65 -2.75
C VAL A 253 -8.35 17.92 -3.47
N ALA A 254 -7.48 18.91 -3.65
CA ALA A 254 -7.84 20.18 -4.29
C ALA A 254 -8.30 20.02 -5.75
N LEU A 255 -7.74 19.04 -6.47
CA LEU A 255 -8.12 18.71 -7.84
C LEU A 255 -9.39 17.83 -7.92
N GLY A 256 -9.90 17.32 -6.80
CA GLY A 256 -11.03 16.40 -6.79
C GLY A 256 -10.68 15.03 -7.36
N GLY A 257 -9.45 14.55 -7.16
CA GLY A 257 -9.03 13.20 -7.52
C GLY A 257 -7.51 13.04 -7.64
N CYS A 258 -7.06 11.78 -7.69
CA CYS A 258 -5.68 11.46 -8.02
C CYS A 258 -5.57 11.14 -9.52
N PRO A 259 -4.69 11.78 -10.29
CA PRO A 259 -4.59 11.53 -11.74
C PRO A 259 -4.17 10.10 -12.11
N VAL A 260 -3.52 9.40 -11.18
CA VAL A 260 -2.83 8.12 -11.43
C VAL A 260 -3.32 6.99 -10.52
N SER A 261 -4.41 7.20 -9.79
CA SER A 261 -5.10 6.14 -9.04
C SER A 261 -6.60 6.36 -9.05
N ASP A 262 -7.36 5.28 -8.91
CA ASP A 262 -8.83 5.32 -8.88
C ASP A 262 -9.40 5.77 -7.52
N LEU A 263 -8.59 6.46 -6.71
CA LEU A 263 -9.00 6.94 -5.40
C LEU A 263 -9.98 8.11 -5.53
N THR A 264 -11.15 7.95 -4.92
CA THR A 264 -12.15 9.03 -4.87
C THR A 264 -11.68 10.19 -3.97
N PRO A 265 -12.18 11.41 -4.18
CA PRO A 265 -11.80 12.57 -3.34
C PRO A 265 -12.07 12.32 -1.86
N HIS A 266 -13.23 11.73 -1.56
CA HIS A 266 -13.60 11.36 -0.20
C HIS A 266 -12.62 10.37 0.43
N ALA A 267 -12.16 9.36 -0.33
CA ALA A 267 -11.15 8.42 0.14
C ALA A 267 -9.83 9.13 0.44
N ILE A 268 -9.36 9.99 -0.47
CA ILE A 268 -8.10 10.73 -0.31
C ILE A 268 -8.16 11.60 0.94
N GLU A 269 -9.24 12.35 1.16
CA GLU A 269 -9.46 13.19 2.34
C GLU A 269 -9.46 12.40 3.65
N TRP A 270 -9.98 11.18 3.64
CA TRP A 270 -10.07 10.33 4.82
C TRP A 270 -8.74 9.65 5.21
N MET A 271 -7.92 9.30 4.21
CA MET A 271 -6.59 8.69 4.37
C MET A 271 -5.61 9.62 5.10
N ASP A 272 -4.64 9.05 5.81
CA ASP A 272 -3.45 9.81 6.18
C ASP A 272 -2.38 9.77 5.05
N THR A 273 -1.29 10.50 5.23
CA THR A 273 -0.21 10.59 4.23
C THR A 273 0.42 9.24 3.92
N GLY A 274 0.63 8.38 4.93
CA GLY A 274 1.30 7.09 4.75
C GLY A 274 0.46 6.13 3.92
N MET A 275 -0.81 5.97 4.30
CA MET A 275 -1.78 5.15 3.59
C MET A 275 -1.94 5.61 2.14
N PHE A 276 -2.14 6.92 1.94
CA PHE A 276 -2.28 7.51 0.60
C PHE A 276 -1.05 7.21 -0.27
N ALA A 277 0.16 7.37 0.28
CA ALA A 277 1.39 7.13 -0.44
C ALA A 277 1.54 5.66 -0.88
N ARG A 278 1.33 4.72 0.04
CA ARG A 278 1.41 3.28 -0.27
C ARG A 278 0.36 2.85 -1.27
N TRP A 279 -0.88 3.30 -1.13
CA TRP A 279 -1.97 2.89 -2.02
C TRP A 279 -1.80 3.50 -3.41
N SER A 280 -1.35 4.76 -3.50
CA SER A 280 -1.05 5.39 -4.78
C SER A 280 0.08 4.67 -5.51
N SER A 281 1.15 4.31 -4.80
CA SER A 281 2.25 3.53 -5.39
C SER A 281 1.83 2.12 -5.80
N ALA A 282 1.02 1.44 -4.99
CA ALA A 282 0.54 0.09 -5.28
C ALA A 282 -0.49 0.04 -6.43
N SER A 283 -1.06 1.17 -6.82
CA SER A 283 -1.99 1.26 -7.95
C SER A 283 -1.28 1.33 -9.30
N LEU A 284 0.05 1.51 -9.30
CA LEU A 284 0.85 1.62 -10.51
C LEU A 284 1.55 0.29 -10.80
N PRO A 285 1.62 -0.13 -12.08
CA PRO A 285 2.46 -1.25 -12.47
C PRO A 285 3.93 -0.92 -12.19
N GLY A 286 4.75 -1.95 -12.01
CA GLY A 286 6.18 -1.75 -11.78
C GLY A 286 6.89 -1.15 -12.99
N THR A 287 7.98 -0.41 -12.76
CA THR A 287 8.79 0.20 -13.83
C THR A 287 9.16 -0.79 -14.95
N ASP A 288 9.57 -2.01 -14.60
CA ASP A 288 10.00 -3.02 -15.58
C ASP A 288 8.83 -3.53 -16.42
N GLU A 289 7.69 -3.82 -15.78
CA GLU A 289 6.45 -4.19 -16.48
C GLU A 289 5.99 -3.08 -17.44
N LEU A 290 6.06 -1.81 -17.01
CA LEU A 290 5.73 -0.67 -17.86
C LEU A 290 6.67 -0.57 -19.06
N LEU A 291 7.97 -0.86 -18.88
CA LEU A 291 8.94 -0.80 -19.98
C LEU A 291 8.71 -1.93 -20.99
N ASP A 292 8.44 -3.16 -20.52
CA ASP A 292 8.08 -4.28 -21.39
C ASP A 292 6.82 -3.98 -22.22
N LEU A 293 5.83 -3.33 -21.62
CA LEU A 293 4.59 -2.92 -22.31
C LEU A 293 4.81 -1.75 -23.29
N LEU A 294 5.79 -0.89 -23.03
CA LEU A 294 6.09 0.29 -23.84
C LEU A 294 6.99 0.00 -25.05
N GLU A 295 7.91 -0.98 -24.94
CA GLU A 295 8.83 -1.37 -26.02
C GLU A 295 8.12 -1.59 -27.37
N PRO A 296 7.02 -2.36 -27.47
CA PRO A 296 6.37 -2.63 -28.76
C PRO A 296 5.49 -1.48 -29.29
N VAL A 297 5.16 -0.47 -28.47
CA VAL A 297 4.17 0.57 -28.84
C VAL A 297 4.78 1.95 -29.07
N LEU A 298 6.04 2.17 -28.69
CA LEU A 298 6.75 3.44 -28.90
C LEU A 298 7.60 3.43 -30.17
N ASP A 299 7.99 4.61 -30.64
CA ASP A 299 9.09 4.73 -31.60
C ASP A 299 10.40 4.20 -30.97
N PRO A 300 11.22 3.38 -31.65
CA PRO A 300 12.40 2.77 -31.05
C PRO A 300 13.39 3.78 -30.48
N THR A 301 13.62 4.89 -31.19
CA THR A 301 14.53 5.95 -30.69
C THR A 301 13.93 6.68 -29.49
N ALA A 302 12.60 6.80 -29.44
CA ALA A 302 11.92 7.35 -28.28
C ALA A 302 11.99 6.41 -27.06
N PHE A 303 11.86 5.10 -27.28
CA PHE A 303 12.04 4.08 -26.24
C PHE A 303 13.45 4.09 -25.66
N ASP A 304 14.49 4.10 -26.51
CA ASP A 304 15.90 4.19 -26.07
C ASP A 304 16.15 5.40 -25.16
N ARG A 305 15.57 6.55 -25.51
CA ARG A 305 15.68 7.78 -24.71
C ARG A 305 14.91 7.70 -23.39
N LEU A 306 13.75 7.07 -23.39
CA LEU A 306 12.95 6.83 -22.19
C LEU A 306 13.70 5.90 -21.23
N TRP A 307 14.19 4.77 -21.74
CA TRP A 307 15.03 3.82 -20.99
C TRP A 307 16.26 4.50 -20.37
N ALA A 308 16.99 5.29 -21.17
CA ALA A 308 18.16 6.04 -20.70
C ALA A 308 17.79 7.03 -19.58
N THR A 309 16.63 7.70 -19.68
CA THR A 309 16.15 8.64 -18.65
C THR A 309 15.88 7.92 -17.33
N ILE A 310 15.19 6.78 -17.36
CA ILE A 310 14.87 5.97 -16.17
C ILE A 310 16.15 5.44 -15.51
N SER A 311 17.06 4.91 -16.32
CA SER A 311 18.36 4.41 -15.86
C SER A 311 19.16 5.50 -15.14
N LEU A 312 19.12 6.73 -15.66
CA LEU A 312 19.79 7.87 -15.03
C LEU A 312 19.09 8.35 -13.75
N CYS A 313 17.79 8.11 -13.57
CA CYS A 313 17.09 8.44 -12.33
C CYS A 313 17.41 7.48 -11.17
N HIS A 314 17.78 6.24 -11.48
CA HIS A 314 18.10 5.20 -10.50
C HIS A 314 19.54 4.69 -10.67
N PRO A 315 20.56 5.42 -10.16
CA PRO A 315 21.95 4.99 -10.31
C PRO A 315 22.27 3.67 -9.61
N ASP A 316 21.45 3.23 -8.65
CA ASP A 316 21.61 1.98 -7.92
C ASP A 316 21.06 0.75 -8.68
N ARG A 317 20.42 0.93 -9.85
CA ARG A 317 20.20 -0.17 -10.78
C ARG A 317 21.53 -0.47 -11.46
N THR A 318 22.35 -1.30 -10.82
CA THR A 318 23.40 -2.02 -11.55
C THR A 318 22.70 -2.73 -12.72
N PRO A 319 23.03 -2.44 -13.99
CA PRO A 319 22.43 -3.15 -15.10
C PRO A 319 22.75 -4.63 -14.90
N GLU A 320 21.73 -5.43 -14.67
CA GLU A 320 21.87 -6.87 -14.76
C GLU A 320 22.25 -7.15 -16.22
N PRO A 321 23.36 -7.86 -16.50
CA PRO A 321 23.82 -8.08 -17.86
C PRO A 321 22.67 -8.73 -18.66
N GLN A 322 22.20 -8.02 -19.70
CA GLN A 322 21.23 -8.61 -20.62
C GLN A 322 21.83 -9.91 -21.17
N PRO A 323 21.10 -11.04 -21.12
CA PRO A 323 21.54 -12.24 -21.83
C PRO A 323 21.61 -11.89 -23.32
N ASP A 324 22.76 -12.17 -23.94
CA ASP A 324 22.99 -11.95 -25.38
C ASP A 324 21.77 -12.45 -26.17
N ARG A 325 21.02 -11.51 -26.77
CA ARG A 325 19.92 -11.78 -27.71
C ARG A 325 20.46 -11.95 -29.13
#